data_AF-A0A1A2DU04-F1
#
_entry.id   AF-A0A1A2DU04-F1
#
_cell.length_a   1.000
_cell.length_b   1.000
_cell.length_c   1.000
_cell.angle_alpha   90.00
_cell.angle_beta   90.00
_cell.angle_gamma   90.00
#
_symmetry.space_group_name_H-M   'P 1'
#
loop_
_entity.id
_entity.type
_entity.pdbx_description
1 polymer ?
#
loop_
_entity_poly.entity_id
_entity_poly.type
_entity_poly.pdbx_seq_one_letter_code
_entity_poly.pdbx_strand_id
1 'polypeptide(L)'
;MQAVTALSRGHALFDAHTIAAPSVSTPEHPEVITAGLPSAAATRSRRSLDEARRSADTDRELAQILATARDDHTQARTATRAVLEDAKADATPADTPMARREAMARMAARLRTQHRHILNSRRRARLLAHRIRRLRYRQRRAAMRGDQGSGRAAVLAAIRKALDSKGIHDPAARARWERGMDLVARRESNYNANAVNDWDSNAARGTPSKGAWQFIGPTFAAYHQPGTSRDIHNLVAQACAFINYAMGRYHVAADASNLADRIQQADPRRSPKGY
;
A
#
# COMPACT_ATOMS: atom_id res chain seq x y z
N MET A 1 -16.00 0.81 -48.87
CA MET A 1 -14.60 0.65 -48.38
C MET A 1 -14.36 1.23 -46.99
N GLN A 2 -14.72 2.48 -46.68
CA GLN A 2 -14.39 3.14 -45.39
C GLN A 2 -14.86 2.39 -44.12
N ALA A 3 -16.03 1.74 -44.14
CA ALA A 3 -16.56 1.04 -42.97
C ALA A 3 -15.78 -0.24 -42.61
N VAL A 4 -15.36 -1.03 -43.61
CA VAL A 4 -14.51 -2.22 -43.38
C VAL A 4 -13.14 -1.80 -42.85
N THR A 5 -12.58 -0.68 -43.33
CA THR A 5 -11.35 -0.10 -42.78
C THR A 5 -11.50 0.33 -41.32
N ALA A 6 -12.65 0.89 -40.93
CA ALA A 6 -12.94 1.19 -39.53
C ALA A 6 -12.99 -0.09 -38.67
N LEU A 7 -13.65 -1.14 -39.18
CA LEU A 7 -13.69 -2.44 -38.50
C LEU A 7 -12.31 -3.07 -38.36
N SER A 8 -11.48 -2.98 -39.39
CA SER A 8 -10.10 -3.46 -39.36
C SER A 8 -9.26 -2.72 -38.31
N ARG A 9 -9.35 -1.38 -38.25
CA ARG A 9 -8.67 -0.59 -37.21
C ARG A 9 -9.16 -0.93 -35.80
N GLY A 10 -10.46 -1.16 -35.62
CA GLY A 10 -11.01 -1.58 -34.34
C GLY A 10 -10.51 -2.95 -33.89
N HIS A 11 -10.36 -3.91 -34.81
CA HIS A 11 -9.76 -5.22 -34.51
C HIS A 11 -8.28 -5.12 -34.17
N ALA A 12 -7.51 -4.26 -34.86
CA ALA A 12 -6.08 -4.08 -34.65
C ALA A 12 -5.71 -3.62 -33.23
N LEU A 13 -6.64 -3.02 -32.48
CA LEU A 13 -6.47 -2.70 -31.06
C LEU A 13 -6.16 -3.94 -30.19
N PHE A 14 -6.47 -5.14 -30.67
CA PHE A 14 -6.29 -6.41 -29.96
C PHE A 14 -5.11 -7.24 -30.48
N ASP A 15 -4.26 -6.69 -31.36
CA ASP A 15 -3.07 -7.37 -31.94
C ASP A 15 -1.82 -7.35 -31.06
N ALA A 16 -1.80 -6.55 -29.99
CA ALA A 16 -0.67 -6.52 -29.06
C ALA A 16 -0.44 -7.89 -28.38
N HIS A 17 0.83 -8.30 -28.27
CA HIS A 17 1.26 -9.53 -27.59
C HIS A 17 0.83 -9.51 -26.12
N THR A 18 0.07 -10.52 -25.71
CA THR A 18 -0.20 -10.81 -24.29
C THR A 18 1.10 -11.26 -23.63
N ILE A 19 1.60 -10.48 -22.66
CA ILE A 19 2.73 -10.86 -21.80
C ILE A 19 2.41 -12.20 -21.14
N ALA A 20 3.33 -13.17 -21.21
CA ALA A 20 3.19 -14.50 -20.59
C ALA A 20 2.91 -14.40 -19.08
N ALA A 21 2.17 -15.36 -18.51
CA ALA A 21 1.95 -15.40 -17.07
C ALA A 21 3.25 -15.78 -16.39
N PRO A 22 3.67 -15.09 -15.32
CA PRO A 22 4.57 -15.76 -14.38
C PRO A 22 3.83 -17.00 -13.88
N SER A 23 4.44 -18.18 -14.06
CA SER A 23 3.98 -19.42 -13.44
C SER A 23 4.18 -19.27 -11.94
N VAL A 24 3.11 -18.97 -11.21
CA VAL A 24 3.16 -18.98 -9.74
C VAL A 24 2.98 -20.42 -9.31
N SER A 25 4.08 -21.11 -9.08
CA SER A 25 4.07 -22.41 -8.40
C SER A 25 3.36 -22.26 -7.08
N THR A 26 2.38 -23.11 -6.78
CA THR A 26 1.75 -23.18 -5.46
C THR A 26 2.85 -23.48 -4.44
N PRO A 27 3.21 -22.57 -3.52
CA PRO A 27 4.20 -22.90 -2.51
C PRO A 27 3.56 -23.95 -1.60
N GLU A 28 4.23 -25.10 -1.44
CA GLU A 28 3.91 -26.00 -0.33
C GLU A 28 3.93 -25.17 0.96
N HIS A 29 2.86 -25.27 1.75
CA HIS A 29 2.79 -24.59 3.04
C HIS A 29 3.80 -25.25 3.98
N PRO A 30 4.97 -24.65 4.28
CA PRO A 30 5.88 -25.26 5.21
C PRO A 30 5.27 -25.08 6.59
N GLU A 31 4.85 -26.17 7.22
CA GLU A 31 4.51 -26.17 8.62
C GLU A 31 5.80 -25.90 9.40
N VAL A 32 5.88 -24.74 10.05
CA VAL A 32 7.02 -24.45 10.92
C VAL A 32 6.75 -25.11 12.26
N ILE A 33 7.54 -26.14 12.54
CA ILE A 33 7.63 -26.75 13.86
C ILE A 33 8.31 -25.72 14.78
N THR A 34 7.52 -25.06 15.64
CA THR A 34 8.05 -24.14 16.67
C THR A 34 8.36 -24.83 18.00
N ALA A 35 8.14 -26.14 18.09
CA ALA A 35 8.38 -26.92 19.31
C ALA A 35 9.88 -26.90 19.67
N GLY A 36 10.20 -26.60 20.93
CA GLY A 36 11.57 -26.53 21.43
C GLY A 36 12.32 -25.21 21.16
N LEU A 37 11.74 -24.26 20.42
CA LEU A 37 12.34 -22.94 20.23
C LEU A 37 12.11 -22.02 21.45
N PRO A 38 13.09 -21.17 21.82
CA PRO A 38 12.87 -20.08 22.75
C PRO A 38 11.70 -19.18 22.28
N SER A 39 10.87 -18.71 23.20
CA SER A 39 9.63 -17.95 22.89
C SER A 39 9.83 -16.84 21.85
N ALA A 40 10.90 -16.05 21.99
CA ALA A 40 11.25 -15.00 21.03
C ALA A 40 11.55 -15.52 19.61
N ALA A 41 12.21 -16.68 19.48
CA ALA A 41 12.49 -17.31 18.20
C ALA A 41 11.22 -17.90 17.57
N ALA A 42 10.34 -18.52 18.37
CA ALA A 42 9.04 -18.99 17.93
C ALA A 42 8.15 -17.83 17.42
N THR A 43 8.12 -16.70 18.13
CA THR A 43 7.38 -15.49 17.70
C THR A 43 7.93 -14.93 16.39
N ARG A 44 9.26 -14.84 16.23
CA ARG A 44 9.87 -14.38 14.98
C ARG A 44 9.51 -15.30 13.81
N SER A 45 9.60 -16.61 14.01
CA SER A 45 9.31 -17.60 12.97
C SER A 45 7.85 -17.53 12.51
N ARG A 46 6.90 -17.42 13.45
CA ARG A 46 5.47 -17.21 13.13
C ARG A 46 5.25 -15.92 12.34
N ARG A 47 5.90 -14.81 12.73
CA ARG A 47 5.78 -13.53 12.02
C ARG A 47 6.30 -13.62 10.58
N SER A 48 7.45 -14.27 10.38
CA SER A 48 8.03 -14.47 9.05
C SER A 48 7.12 -15.34 8.17
N LEU A 49 6.51 -16.38 8.73
CA LEU A 49 5.52 -17.19 8.01
C LEU A 49 4.28 -16.38 7.63
N ASP A 50 3.74 -15.60 8.56
CA ASP A 50 2.57 -14.78 8.27
C ASP A 50 2.87 -13.75 7.17
N GLU A 51 4.10 -13.24 7.11
CA GLU A 51 4.54 -12.36 6.03
C GLU A 51 4.67 -13.08 4.69
N ALA A 52 5.28 -14.28 4.69
CA ALA A 52 5.36 -15.12 3.49
C ALA A 52 3.96 -15.50 2.96
N ARG A 53 3.02 -15.86 3.85
CA ARG A 53 1.62 -16.15 3.51
C ARG A 53 0.93 -14.93 2.87
N ARG A 54 1.07 -13.75 3.48
CA ARG A 54 0.51 -12.49 2.92
C ARG A 54 1.11 -12.14 1.55
N SER A 55 2.40 -12.42 1.34
CA SER A 55 3.03 -12.25 0.03
C SER A 55 2.43 -13.21 -0.99
N ALA A 56 2.37 -14.50 -0.67
CA ALA A 56 1.79 -15.53 -1.55
C ALA A 56 0.32 -15.24 -1.90
N ASP A 57 -0.47 -14.75 -0.94
CA ASP A 57 -1.85 -14.32 -1.19
C ASP A 57 -1.94 -13.15 -2.16
N THR A 58 -0.99 -12.21 -2.07
CA THR A 58 -0.91 -11.08 -2.99
C THR A 58 -0.50 -11.50 -4.39
N ASP A 59 0.46 -12.43 -4.50
CA ASP A 59 0.90 -12.97 -5.77
C ASP A 59 -0.21 -13.79 -6.45
N ARG A 60 -0.98 -14.55 -5.68
CA ARG A 60 -2.16 -15.28 -6.17
C ARG A 60 -3.23 -14.32 -6.70
N GLU A 61 -3.52 -13.24 -5.97
CA GLU A 61 -4.49 -12.22 -6.42
C GLU A 61 -4.01 -11.52 -7.70
N LEU A 62 -2.71 -11.23 -7.83
CA LEU A 62 -2.13 -10.67 -9.04
C LEU A 62 -2.23 -11.65 -10.22
N ALA A 63 -1.90 -12.92 -10.01
CA ALA A 63 -2.00 -13.96 -11.03
C ALA A 63 -3.44 -14.10 -11.56
N GLN A 64 -4.43 -14.09 -10.66
CA GLN A 64 -5.85 -14.10 -11.04
C GLN A 64 -6.24 -12.88 -11.88
N ILE A 65 -5.80 -11.67 -11.51
CA ILE A 65 -6.06 -10.45 -12.29
C ILE A 65 -5.46 -10.54 -13.70
N LEU A 66 -4.22 -11.04 -13.81
CA LEU A 66 -3.55 -11.22 -15.09
C LEU A 66 -4.22 -12.29 -15.96
N ALA A 67 -4.69 -13.39 -15.37
CA ALA A 67 -5.48 -14.41 -16.07
C ALA A 67 -6.78 -13.81 -16.63
N THR A 68 -7.57 -13.12 -15.80
CA THR A 68 -8.78 -12.43 -16.26
C THR A 68 -8.50 -11.43 -17.38
N ALA A 69 -7.40 -10.67 -17.30
CA ALA A 69 -7.02 -9.72 -18.34
C ALA A 69 -6.74 -10.42 -19.69
N ARG A 70 -6.12 -11.60 -19.67
CA ARG A 70 -5.88 -12.39 -20.88
C ARG A 70 -7.16 -12.93 -21.47
N ASP A 71 -8.04 -13.49 -20.64
CA ASP A 71 -9.33 -14.03 -21.10
C ASP A 71 -10.22 -12.94 -21.71
N ASP A 72 -10.25 -11.75 -21.10
CA ASP A 72 -10.95 -10.59 -21.66
C ASP A 72 -10.35 -10.14 -23.00
N HIS A 73 -9.02 -10.19 -23.16
CA HIS A 73 -8.33 -9.84 -24.39
C HIS A 73 -8.61 -10.84 -25.50
N THR A 74 -8.50 -12.15 -25.22
CA THR A 74 -8.76 -13.21 -26.21
C THR A 74 -10.23 -13.19 -26.64
N GLN A 75 -11.17 -13.01 -25.70
CA GLN A 75 -12.59 -12.88 -26.01
C GLN A 75 -12.87 -11.68 -26.93
N ALA A 76 -12.29 -10.51 -26.63
CA ALA A 76 -12.48 -9.31 -27.45
C ALA A 76 -11.83 -9.43 -28.83
N ARG A 77 -10.65 -10.07 -28.93
CA ARG A 77 -9.97 -10.38 -30.20
C ARG A 77 -10.85 -11.26 -31.09
N THR A 78 -11.37 -12.35 -30.53
CA THR A 78 -12.25 -13.29 -31.26
C THR A 78 -13.55 -12.61 -31.71
N ALA A 79 -14.20 -11.86 -30.82
CA ALA A 79 -15.44 -11.17 -31.13
C ALA A 79 -15.28 -10.09 -32.22
N THR A 80 -14.22 -9.28 -32.14
CA THR A 80 -13.97 -8.24 -33.16
C THR A 80 -13.53 -8.82 -34.50
N ARG A 81 -12.82 -9.96 -34.50
CA ARG A 81 -12.48 -10.71 -35.71
C ARG A 81 -13.73 -11.23 -36.41
N ALA A 82 -14.64 -11.86 -35.67
CA ALA A 82 -15.89 -12.38 -36.24
C ALA A 82 -16.68 -11.27 -36.96
N VAL A 83 -16.83 -10.09 -36.32
CA VAL A 83 -17.50 -8.93 -36.95
C VAL A 83 -16.80 -8.46 -38.22
N LEU A 84 -15.46 -8.50 -38.26
CA LEU A 84 -14.68 -8.09 -39.43
C LEU A 84 -14.82 -9.10 -40.58
N GLU A 85 -14.74 -10.40 -40.29
CA GLU A 85 -14.91 -11.45 -41.30
C GLU A 85 -16.33 -11.46 -41.86
N ASP A 86 -17.36 -11.31 -41.01
CA ASP A 86 -18.74 -11.13 -41.44
C ASP A 86 -18.91 -9.92 -42.37
N ALA A 87 -18.21 -8.81 -42.09
CA ALA A 87 -18.26 -7.62 -42.93
C ALA A 87 -17.56 -7.80 -44.29
N LYS A 88 -16.50 -8.61 -44.34
CA LYS A 88 -15.78 -8.94 -45.59
C LYS A 88 -16.59 -9.91 -46.45
N ALA A 89 -17.25 -10.90 -45.84
CA ALA A 89 -18.10 -11.85 -46.54
C ALA A 89 -19.32 -11.19 -47.18
N ASP A 90 -19.89 -10.18 -46.52
CA ASP A 90 -21.10 -9.45 -46.94
C ASP A 90 -20.82 -8.31 -47.95
N ALA A 91 -19.63 -8.29 -48.57
CA ALA A 91 -19.17 -7.22 -49.46
C ALA A 91 -19.70 -7.32 -50.91
N THR A 92 -20.62 -8.23 -51.19
CA THR A 92 -21.21 -8.40 -52.52
C THR A 92 -22.04 -7.18 -52.94
N PRO A 93 -21.96 -6.74 -54.21
CA PRO A 93 -22.76 -5.62 -54.70
C PRO A 93 -24.26 -5.92 -54.60
N ALA A 94 -25.03 -4.95 -54.11
CA ALA A 94 -26.47 -5.04 -54.01
C ALA A 94 -27.13 -4.31 -55.20
N ASP A 95 -27.79 -5.07 -56.07
CA ASP A 95 -28.30 -4.55 -57.35
C ASP A 95 -29.60 -3.74 -57.19
N THR A 96 -30.39 -4.01 -56.14
CA THR A 96 -31.64 -3.30 -55.88
C THR A 96 -31.50 -2.21 -54.81
N PRO A 97 -32.29 -1.12 -54.86
CA PRO A 97 -32.28 -0.09 -53.81
C PRO A 97 -32.57 -0.64 -52.41
N MET A 98 -33.47 -1.64 -52.31
CA MET A 98 -33.81 -2.30 -51.05
C MET A 98 -32.61 -3.10 -50.51
N ALA A 99 -31.93 -3.88 -51.36
CA ALA A 99 -30.74 -4.62 -50.97
C ALA A 99 -29.59 -3.69 -50.51
N ARG A 100 -29.43 -2.50 -51.13
CA ARG A 100 -28.45 -1.49 -50.67
C ARG A 100 -28.80 -0.96 -49.28
N ARG A 101 -30.07 -0.69 -49.00
CA ARG A 101 -30.53 -0.21 -47.69
C ARG A 101 -30.28 -1.26 -46.61
N GLU A 102 -30.58 -2.53 -46.89
CA GLU A 102 -30.31 -3.62 -45.97
C GLU A 102 -28.81 -3.82 -45.73
N ALA A 103 -27.98 -3.75 -46.76
CA ALA A 103 -26.53 -3.83 -46.63
C ALA A 103 -25.98 -2.70 -45.73
N MET A 104 -26.48 -1.47 -45.89
CA MET A 104 -26.12 -0.35 -45.00
C MET A 104 -26.58 -0.61 -43.55
N ALA A 105 -27.79 -1.15 -43.35
CA ALA A 105 -28.31 -1.47 -42.02
C ALA A 105 -27.46 -2.55 -41.32
N ARG A 106 -27.08 -3.61 -42.04
CA ARG A 106 -26.17 -4.66 -41.52
C ARG A 106 -24.79 -4.09 -41.18
N MET A 107 -24.21 -3.25 -42.04
CA MET A 107 -22.93 -2.58 -41.77
C MET A 107 -23.01 -1.67 -40.53
N ALA A 108 -24.09 -0.90 -40.38
CA ALA A 108 -24.31 -0.07 -39.19
C ALA A 108 -24.44 -0.91 -37.91
N ALA A 109 -25.12 -2.05 -37.97
CA ALA A 109 -25.21 -2.98 -36.84
C ALA A 109 -23.82 -3.52 -36.45
N ARG A 110 -23.00 -3.93 -37.42
CA ARG A 110 -21.63 -4.41 -37.20
C ARG A 110 -20.75 -3.36 -36.53
N LEU A 111 -20.79 -2.10 -37.00
CA LEU A 111 -20.05 -1.00 -36.38
C LEU A 111 -20.47 -0.77 -34.93
N ARG A 112 -21.77 -0.80 -34.61
CA ARG A 112 -22.26 -0.68 -33.23
C ARG A 112 -21.82 -1.84 -32.35
N THR A 113 -21.87 -3.07 -32.87
CA THR A 113 -21.42 -4.26 -32.15
C THR A 113 -19.93 -4.18 -31.86
N GLN A 114 -19.09 -3.85 -32.84
CA GLN A 114 -17.65 -3.69 -32.62
C GLN A 114 -17.34 -2.58 -31.60
N HIS A 115 -18.01 -1.43 -31.72
CA HIS A 115 -17.85 -0.33 -30.76
C HIS A 115 -18.16 -0.78 -29.33
N ARG A 116 -19.21 -1.58 -29.13
CA ARG A 116 -19.57 -2.13 -27.82
C ARG A 116 -18.49 -3.07 -27.27
N HIS A 117 -17.90 -3.93 -28.10
CA HIS A 117 -16.78 -4.79 -27.68
C HIS A 117 -15.57 -3.96 -27.21
N ILE A 118 -15.21 -2.92 -27.95
CA ILE A 118 -14.09 -2.03 -27.61
C ILE A 118 -14.35 -1.29 -26.30
N LEU A 119 -15.55 -0.71 -26.12
CA LEU A 119 -15.89 0.00 -24.88
C LEU A 119 -15.92 -0.92 -23.67
N ASN A 120 -16.49 -2.11 -23.81
CA ASN A 120 -16.54 -3.10 -22.73
C ASN A 120 -15.14 -3.57 -22.33
N SER A 121 -14.27 -3.86 -23.30
CA SER A 121 -12.87 -4.22 -23.05
C SER A 121 -12.14 -3.09 -22.31
N ARG A 122 -12.29 -1.83 -22.75
CA ARG A 122 -11.69 -0.67 -22.09
C ARG A 122 -12.18 -0.49 -20.65
N ARG A 123 -13.47 -0.73 -20.38
CA ARG A 123 -14.04 -0.67 -19.02
C ARG A 123 -13.45 -1.74 -18.12
N ARG A 124 -13.38 -3.00 -18.58
CA ARG A 124 -12.80 -4.11 -17.82
C ARG A 124 -11.31 -3.89 -17.53
N ALA A 125 -10.54 -3.48 -18.54
CA ALA A 125 -9.12 -3.16 -18.39
C ALA A 125 -8.87 -2.08 -17.32
N ARG A 126 -9.69 -1.03 -17.28
CA ARG A 126 -9.60 0.00 -16.22
C ARG A 126 -9.84 -0.57 -14.83
N LEU A 127 -10.85 -1.42 -14.67
CA LEU A 127 -11.16 -2.06 -13.38
C LEU A 127 -10.00 -2.94 -12.91
N LEU A 128 -9.43 -3.75 -13.79
CA LEU A 128 -8.26 -4.59 -13.49
C LEU A 128 -7.04 -3.73 -13.11
N ALA A 129 -6.80 -2.62 -13.82
CA ALA A 129 -5.74 -1.67 -13.46
C ALA A 129 -5.94 -1.03 -12.07
N HIS A 130 -7.18 -0.73 -11.66
CA HIS A 130 -7.46 -0.28 -10.30
C HIS A 130 -7.18 -1.36 -9.25
N ARG A 131 -7.51 -2.63 -9.54
CA ARG A 131 -7.18 -3.76 -8.66
C ARG A 131 -5.67 -3.93 -8.49
N ILE A 132 -4.90 -3.88 -9.57
CA ILE A 132 -3.42 -3.92 -9.52
C ILE A 132 -2.87 -2.75 -8.69
N ARG A 133 -3.38 -1.53 -8.88
CA ARG A 133 -2.97 -0.37 -8.06
C ARG A 133 -3.24 -0.61 -6.58
N ARG A 134 -4.41 -1.17 -6.22
CA ARG A 134 -4.75 -1.49 -4.84
C ARG A 134 -3.78 -2.52 -4.24
N LEU A 135 -3.37 -3.54 -5.00
CA LEU A 135 -2.33 -4.48 -4.59
C LEU A 135 -1.01 -3.78 -4.29
N ARG A 136 -0.55 -2.89 -5.19
CA ARG A 136 0.68 -2.11 -4.98
C ARG A 136 0.58 -1.20 -3.75
N TYR A 137 -0.57 -0.59 -3.50
CA TYR A 137 -0.79 0.18 -2.27
C TYR A 137 -0.75 -0.70 -1.02
N ARG A 138 -1.35 -1.89 -1.06
CA ARG A 138 -1.29 -2.87 0.05
C ARG A 138 0.14 -3.31 0.31
N GLN A 139 0.89 -3.68 -0.73
CA GLN A 139 2.30 -4.05 -0.64
C GLN A 139 3.16 -2.89 -0.14
N ARG A 140 2.99 -1.66 -0.65
CA ARG A 140 3.73 -0.50 -0.18
C ARG A 140 3.40 -0.14 1.26
N ARG A 141 2.14 -0.32 1.70
CA ARG A 141 1.76 -0.15 3.10
C ARG A 141 2.32 -1.25 4.00
N ALA A 142 2.35 -2.50 3.53
CA ALA A 142 2.99 -3.61 4.22
C ALA A 142 4.51 -3.41 4.31
N ALA A 143 5.17 -3.02 3.22
CA ALA A 143 6.58 -2.66 3.20
C ALA A 143 6.88 -1.44 4.08
N MET A 144 6.01 -0.42 4.12
CA MET A 144 6.15 0.68 5.09
C MET A 144 5.93 0.23 6.55
N ARG A 145 5.20 -0.86 6.78
CA ARG A 145 5.08 -1.51 8.10
C ARG A 145 6.21 -2.50 8.40
N GLY A 146 6.84 -3.07 7.38
CA GLY A 146 7.93 -4.06 7.46
C GLY A 146 9.33 -3.44 7.50
N ASP A 147 9.52 -2.29 6.84
CA ASP A 147 10.74 -1.47 6.86
C ASP A 147 10.85 -0.65 8.15
N GLN A 148 9.76 -0.55 8.91
CA GLN A 148 9.80 -0.08 10.29
C GLN A 148 9.72 -1.26 11.22
N GLY A 149 10.88 -1.90 11.40
CA GLY A 149 11.07 -2.84 12.49
C GLY A 149 10.46 -2.31 13.78
N SER A 150 9.77 -3.16 14.51
CA SER A 150 9.51 -2.91 15.92
C SER A 150 10.78 -3.23 16.70
N GLY A 151 10.98 -2.59 17.86
CA GLY A 151 12.14 -2.85 18.70
C GLY A 151 13.14 -1.70 18.71
N ARG A 152 14.05 -1.77 19.68
CA ARG A 152 14.96 -0.68 20.05
C ARG A 152 15.79 -0.14 18.89
N ALA A 153 16.36 -1.02 18.05
CA ALA A 153 17.22 -0.60 16.95
C ALA A 153 16.50 0.29 15.92
N ALA A 154 15.26 -0.06 15.58
CA ALA A 154 14.46 0.70 14.63
C ALA A 154 13.96 2.03 15.22
N VAL A 155 13.62 2.05 16.52
CA VAL A 155 13.32 3.29 17.25
C VAL A 155 14.52 4.24 17.22
N LEU A 156 15.72 3.75 17.54
CA LEU A 156 16.95 4.56 17.52
C LEU A 156 17.28 5.07 16.11
N ALA A 157 17.12 4.24 15.08
CA ALA A 157 17.30 4.67 13.69
C ALA A 157 16.29 5.77 13.29
N ALA A 158 15.04 5.65 13.72
CA ALA A 158 14.02 6.65 13.49
C ALA A 158 14.29 7.97 14.23
N ILE A 159 14.77 7.91 15.48
CA ILE A 159 15.20 9.10 16.23
C ILE A 159 16.31 9.82 15.46
N ARG A 160 17.37 9.12 15.03
CA ARG A 160 18.46 9.73 14.27
C ARG A 160 17.98 10.42 13.00
N LYS A 161 17.13 9.74 12.22
CA LYS A 161 16.55 10.31 10.99
C LYS A 161 15.65 11.52 11.27
N ALA A 162 14.91 11.50 12.38
CA ALA A 162 14.14 12.65 12.83
C ALA A 162 15.07 13.82 13.18
N LEU A 163 16.13 13.61 13.95
CA LEU A 163 17.12 14.64 14.28
C LEU A 163 17.76 15.26 13.03
N ASP A 164 18.09 14.43 12.03
CA ASP A 164 18.57 14.92 10.73
C ASP A 164 17.53 15.80 10.03
N SER A 165 16.27 15.36 10.01
CA SER A 165 15.16 16.11 9.41
C SER A 165 14.84 17.42 10.15
N LYS A 166 15.19 17.49 11.45
CA LYS A 166 15.03 18.66 12.31
C LYS A 166 16.26 19.59 12.28
N GLY A 167 17.32 19.25 11.56
CA GLY A 167 18.55 20.03 11.49
C GLY A 167 19.40 20.00 12.77
N ILE A 168 19.19 19.00 13.63
CA ILE A 168 19.92 18.86 14.91
C ILE A 168 21.18 18.02 14.64
N HIS A 169 22.28 18.72 14.34
CA HIS A 169 23.56 18.10 13.97
C HIS A 169 24.60 18.10 15.10
N ASP A 170 24.44 18.94 16.13
CA ASP A 170 25.35 18.98 17.28
C ASP A 170 25.40 17.62 18.00
N PRO A 171 26.57 16.98 18.12
CA PRO A 171 26.68 15.63 18.71
C PRO A 171 26.15 15.55 20.14
N ALA A 172 26.35 16.58 20.96
CA ALA A 172 25.91 16.59 22.36
C ALA A 172 24.38 16.70 22.46
N ALA A 173 23.75 17.54 21.64
CA ALA A 173 22.30 17.63 21.52
C ALA A 173 21.69 16.32 21.04
N ARG A 174 22.26 15.70 19.99
CA ARG A 174 21.79 14.41 19.48
C ARG A 174 21.83 13.32 20.54
N ALA A 175 22.95 13.23 21.27
CA ALA A 175 23.09 12.24 22.33
C ALA A 175 22.07 12.43 23.47
N ARG A 176 21.70 13.68 23.81
CA ARG A 176 20.65 13.99 24.79
C ARG A 176 19.26 13.59 24.30
N TRP A 177 18.90 13.96 23.07
CA TRP A 177 17.65 13.55 22.45
C TRP A 177 17.51 12.04 22.33
N GLU A 178 18.54 11.35 21.81
CA GLU A 178 18.54 9.89 21.66
C GLU A 178 18.32 9.18 23.00
N ARG A 179 19.05 9.57 24.06
CA ARG A 179 18.89 8.95 25.39
C ARG A 179 17.48 9.15 25.96
N GLY A 180 16.96 10.38 25.91
CA GLY A 180 15.64 10.69 26.44
C GLY A 180 14.53 9.97 25.68
N MET A 181 14.56 10.02 24.34
CA MET A 181 13.55 9.38 23.50
C MET A 181 13.61 7.85 23.55
N ASP A 182 14.81 7.24 23.64
CA ASP A 182 15.00 5.79 23.85
C ASP A 182 14.34 5.34 25.17
N LEU A 183 14.55 6.10 26.25
CA LEU A 183 13.95 5.80 27.55
C LEU A 183 12.43 5.90 27.52
N VAL A 184 11.87 6.94 26.89
CA VAL A 184 10.42 7.09 26.76
C VAL A 184 9.85 5.92 25.95
N ALA A 185 10.40 5.62 24.77
CA ALA A 185 9.89 4.53 23.93
C ALA A 185 9.95 3.16 24.62
N ARG A 186 10.98 2.94 25.45
CA ARG A 186 11.07 1.76 26.32
C ARG A 186 9.92 1.68 27.31
N ARG A 187 9.65 2.78 28.02
CA ARG A 187 8.63 2.86 29.08
C ARG A 187 7.20 2.79 28.53
N GLU A 188 6.96 3.46 27.41
CA GLU A 188 5.62 3.62 26.84
C GLU A 188 5.11 2.36 26.11
N SER A 189 6.00 1.63 25.44
CA SER A 189 5.57 0.53 24.55
C SER A 189 6.54 -0.64 24.49
N ASN A 190 7.64 -0.60 25.25
CA ASN A 190 8.77 -1.49 25.06
C ASN A 190 9.24 -1.52 23.58
N TYR A 191 9.33 -0.32 22.97
CA TYR A 191 9.73 -0.09 21.57
C TYR A 191 8.77 -0.69 20.52
N ASN A 192 7.51 -0.93 20.87
CA ASN A 192 6.53 -1.49 19.94
C ASN A 192 5.86 -0.40 19.08
N ALA A 193 6.27 -0.32 17.81
CA ALA A 193 5.70 0.61 16.83
C ALA A 193 4.19 0.38 16.57
N ASN A 194 3.70 -0.83 16.83
CA ASN A 194 2.30 -1.22 16.64
C ASN A 194 1.52 -1.29 17.96
N ALA A 195 2.08 -0.83 19.08
CA ALA A 195 1.36 -0.81 20.35
C ALA A 195 0.07 0.03 20.22
N VAL A 196 -1.00 -0.48 20.80
CA VAL A 196 -2.29 0.22 20.96
C VAL A 196 -2.71 -0.02 22.41
N ASN A 197 -3.09 1.05 23.10
CA ASN A 197 -3.67 0.99 24.43
C ASN A 197 -5.19 1.15 24.32
N ASP A 198 -5.91 0.09 24.67
CA ASP A 198 -7.35 -0.06 24.39
C ASP A 198 -8.21 0.08 25.66
N TRP A 199 -7.59 0.27 26.82
CA TRP A 199 -8.24 0.12 28.13
C TRP A 199 -8.25 1.40 28.98
N ASP A 200 -7.55 2.45 28.55
CA ASP A 200 -7.47 3.72 29.28
C ASP A 200 -8.64 4.68 28.96
N SER A 201 -8.66 5.83 29.66
CA SER A 201 -9.68 6.86 29.45
C SER A 201 -9.66 7.47 28.03
N ASN A 202 -8.52 7.42 27.34
CA ASN A 202 -8.42 7.90 25.96
C ASN A 202 -9.05 6.89 24.98
N ALA A 203 -8.86 5.59 25.23
CA ALA A 203 -9.51 4.52 24.49
C ALA A 203 -11.03 4.58 24.66
N ALA A 204 -11.53 4.79 25.89
CA ALA A 204 -12.95 4.99 26.16
C ALA A 204 -13.54 6.21 25.42
N ARG A 205 -12.72 7.23 25.16
CA ARG A 205 -13.08 8.43 24.37
C ARG A 205 -12.88 8.26 22.86
N GLY A 206 -12.53 7.06 22.39
CA GLY A 206 -12.36 6.75 20.96
C GLY A 206 -11.03 7.22 20.36
N THR A 207 -10.07 7.67 21.18
CA THR A 207 -8.73 8.12 20.73
C THR A 207 -7.61 7.35 21.45
N PRO A 208 -7.52 6.02 21.30
CA PRO A 208 -6.53 5.22 22.01
C PRO A 208 -5.10 5.66 21.67
N SER A 209 -4.21 5.56 22.67
CA SER A 209 -2.77 5.82 22.53
C SER A 209 -2.10 4.75 21.67
N LYS A 210 -1.20 5.18 20.77
CA LYS A 210 -0.62 4.31 19.73
C LYS A 210 0.88 4.53 19.54
N GLY A 211 1.55 3.45 19.14
CA GLY A 211 2.91 3.47 18.66
C GLY A 211 3.98 3.53 19.75
N ALA A 212 5.23 3.74 19.33
CA ALA A 212 6.39 3.62 20.20
C ALA A 212 6.40 4.64 21.35
N TRP A 213 5.85 5.83 21.12
CA TRP A 213 5.73 6.91 22.11
C TRP A 213 4.29 7.14 22.60
N GLN A 214 3.39 6.19 22.34
CA GLN A 214 2.00 6.18 22.84
C GLN A 214 1.24 7.50 22.63
N PHE A 215 1.33 8.09 21.43
CA PHE A 215 0.55 9.27 21.10
C PHE A 215 -0.94 8.94 20.92
N ILE A 216 -1.82 9.81 21.43
CA ILE A 216 -3.20 9.87 20.95
C ILE A 216 -3.27 10.56 19.59
N GLY A 217 -4.27 10.18 18.78
CA GLY A 217 -4.47 10.68 17.42
C GLY A 217 -4.45 12.22 17.30
N PRO A 218 -5.21 12.97 18.12
CA PRO A 218 -5.23 14.43 18.08
C PRO A 218 -3.87 15.07 18.33
N THR A 219 -3.11 14.59 19.33
CA THR A 219 -1.78 15.13 19.66
C THR A 219 -0.78 14.84 18.54
N PHE A 220 -0.77 13.62 17.99
CA PHE A 220 0.10 13.31 16.86
C PHE A 220 -0.18 14.22 15.65
N ALA A 221 -1.46 14.46 15.34
CA ALA A 221 -1.85 15.33 14.24
C ALA A 221 -1.44 16.79 14.47
N ALA A 222 -1.61 17.31 15.70
CA ALA A 222 -1.26 18.69 16.05
C ALA A 222 0.25 18.98 15.96
N TYR A 223 1.08 17.99 16.30
CA TYR A 223 2.55 18.14 16.31
C TYR A 223 3.24 17.41 15.14
N HIS A 224 2.47 16.95 14.16
CA HIS A 224 3.00 16.25 12.98
C HIS A 224 4.03 17.11 12.23
N GLN A 225 5.11 16.47 11.76
CA GLN A 225 6.11 17.15 10.94
C GLN A 225 5.73 17.07 9.46
N PRO A 226 5.50 18.21 8.78
CA PRO A 226 5.25 18.23 7.34
C PRO A 226 6.35 17.49 6.56
N GLY A 227 5.94 16.75 5.52
CA GLY A 227 6.85 15.92 4.72
C GLY A 227 7.07 14.50 5.26
N THR A 228 6.55 14.17 6.46
CA THR A 228 6.58 12.79 6.99
C THR A 228 5.23 12.07 6.83
N SER A 229 5.20 10.75 7.06
CA SER A 229 3.98 9.94 6.97
C SER A 229 2.89 10.43 7.93
N ARG A 230 1.61 10.34 7.54
CA ARG A 230 0.45 10.59 8.41
C ARG A 230 0.03 9.36 9.23
N ASP A 231 0.69 8.21 9.04
CA ASP A 231 0.43 7.01 9.84
C ASP A 231 1.06 7.19 11.23
N ILE A 232 0.23 7.18 12.28
CA ILE A 232 0.67 7.30 13.68
C ILE A 232 1.59 6.15 14.11
N HIS A 233 1.59 5.02 13.40
CA HIS A 233 2.53 3.91 13.66
C HIS A 233 3.91 4.11 13.03
N ASN A 234 4.09 5.15 12.21
CA ASN A 234 5.38 5.45 11.60
C ASN A 234 6.33 6.06 12.63
N LEU A 235 7.38 5.33 13.02
CA LEU A 235 8.44 5.70 13.95
C LEU A 235 9.12 7.03 13.60
N VAL A 236 9.45 7.29 12.33
CA VAL A 236 10.09 8.56 11.94
C VAL A 236 9.11 9.72 12.14
N ALA A 237 7.85 9.56 11.71
CA ALA A 237 6.84 10.58 11.91
C ALA A 237 6.54 10.81 13.40
N GLN A 238 6.46 9.75 14.22
CA GLN A 238 6.29 9.85 15.67
C GLN A 238 7.50 10.50 16.35
N ALA A 239 8.73 10.16 15.95
CA ALA A 239 9.93 10.77 16.49
C ALA A 239 9.97 12.27 16.20
N CYS A 240 9.66 12.69 14.97
CA CYS A 240 9.54 14.11 14.64
C CYS A 240 8.42 14.79 15.43
N ALA A 241 7.26 14.13 15.57
CA ALA A 241 6.14 14.66 16.35
C ALA A 241 6.48 14.76 17.85
N PHE A 242 7.26 13.82 18.40
CA PHE A 242 7.75 13.87 19.78
C PHE A 242 8.66 15.07 20.02
N ILE A 243 9.62 15.34 19.13
CA ILE A 243 10.49 16.51 19.23
C ILE A 243 9.65 17.80 19.20
N ASN A 244 8.71 17.90 18.25
CA ASN A 244 7.80 19.05 18.16
C ASN A 244 6.94 19.21 19.42
N TYR A 245 6.40 18.12 19.94
CA TYR A 245 5.57 18.11 21.15
C TYR A 245 6.38 18.51 22.39
N ALA A 246 7.58 17.94 22.56
CA ALA A 246 8.47 18.27 23.67
C ALA A 246 8.87 19.75 23.67
N MET A 247 9.23 20.31 22.51
CA MET A 247 9.59 21.72 22.40
C MET A 247 8.37 22.64 22.56
N GLY A 248 7.24 22.32 21.91
CA GLY A 248 6.06 23.19 21.90
C GLY A 248 5.24 23.15 23.19
N ARG A 249 5.02 21.96 23.77
CA ARG A 249 4.17 21.79 24.96
C ARG A 249 4.94 21.88 26.27
N TYR A 250 6.17 21.38 26.30
CA TYR A 250 6.97 21.28 27.52
C TYR A 250 8.16 22.25 27.56
N HIS A 251 8.33 23.08 26.52
CA HIS A 251 9.42 24.06 26.41
C HIS A 251 10.81 23.42 26.58
N VAL A 252 10.98 22.22 26.03
CA VAL A 252 12.29 21.58 25.93
C VAL A 252 13.16 22.38 24.97
N ALA A 253 14.40 22.65 25.38
CA ALA A 253 15.37 23.36 24.55
C ALA A 253 15.74 22.53 23.31
N ALA A 254 16.09 23.18 22.20
CA ALA A 254 16.47 22.50 20.97
C ALA A 254 17.66 21.53 21.15
N ASP A 255 18.53 21.81 22.12
CA ASP A 255 19.69 21.00 22.46
C ASP A 255 19.37 19.86 23.45
N ALA A 256 18.12 19.73 23.90
CA ALA A 256 17.66 18.76 24.90
C ALA A 256 18.36 18.83 26.27
N SER A 257 19.00 19.93 26.63
CA SER A 257 19.61 20.15 27.96
C SER A 257 18.66 19.87 29.11
N ASN A 258 17.41 20.30 28.97
CA ASN A 258 16.39 20.25 30.02
C ASN A 258 15.32 19.16 29.77
N LEU A 259 15.55 18.22 28.84
CA LEU A 259 14.54 17.23 28.43
C LEU A 259 14.05 16.38 29.62
N ALA A 260 14.97 15.86 30.43
CA ALA A 260 14.64 15.04 31.61
C ALA A 260 13.91 15.85 32.69
N ASP A 261 14.25 17.13 32.86
CA ASP A 261 13.62 18.01 33.84
C ASP A 261 12.18 18.34 33.46
N ARG A 262 11.91 18.48 32.16
CA ARG A 262 10.61 18.86 31.60
C ARG A 262 9.68 17.68 31.34
N ILE A 263 10.24 16.50 31.03
CA ILE A 263 9.49 15.30 30.72
C ILE A 263 9.97 14.16 31.63
N GLN A 264 9.18 13.85 32.66
CA GLN A 264 9.49 12.79 33.63
C GLN A 264 9.76 11.43 32.96
N GLN A 265 9.01 11.07 31.91
CA GLN A 265 9.24 9.81 31.20
C GLN A 265 10.64 9.71 30.56
N ALA A 266 11.29 10.85 30.30
CA ALA A 266 12.65 10.95 29.77
C ALA A 266 13.72 11.04 30.87
N ASP A 267 13.35 11.02 32.15
CA ASP A 267 14.29 11.02 33.28
C ASP A 267 14.54 9.59 33.79
N PRO A 268 15.79 9.06 33.68
CA PRO A 268 16.12 7.74 34.19
C PRO A 268 16.13 7.66 35.73
N ARG A 269 16.26 8.78 36.44
CA ARG A 269 16.33 8.83 37.90
C ARG A 269 14.95 8.79 38.57
N ARG A 270 13.89 9.06 37.79
CA ARG A 270 12.51 9.06 38.26
C ARG A 270 11.79 7.81 37.78
N SER A 271 10.89 7.29 38.61
CA SER A 271 9.99 6.21 38.21
C SER A 271 9.12 6.63 37.02
N PRO A 272 8.76 5.69 36.12
CA PRO A 272 7.77 5.95 35.08
C PRO A 272 6.48 6.47 35.74
N LYS A 273 5.89 7.51 35.15
CA LYS A 273 4.55 7.95 35.57
C LYS A 273 3.54 6.99 34.94
N GLY A 274 2.73 6.31 35.74
CA GLY A 274 1.54 5.63 35.20
C GLY A 274 0.57 6.66 34.64
N TYR A 275 -0.16 6.30 33.58
CA TYR A 275 -1.28 7.09 33.09
C TYR A 275 -2.40 7.15 34.13
#